data_AF-A0AAP7DGH6-F1
#
_entry.id   AF-A0AAP7DGH6-F1
#
_cell.length_a   1.000
_cell.length_b   1.000
_cell.length_c   1.000
_cell.angle_alpha   90.00
_cell.angle_beta   90.00
_cell.angle_gamma   90.00
#
_symmetry.space_group_name_H-M   'P 1'
#
loop_
_entity.id
_entity.type
_entity.pdbx_description
1 polymer ?
#
loop_
_entity_poly.entity_id
_entity_poly.type
_entity_poly.pdbx_seq_one_letter_code
_entity_poly.pdbx_strand_id
1 'polypeptide(L)'
;DLASGTSPDATRVSKDGDFTTLEGADKVVSYKLDLTTNPIDGLTSQGKAVTLSESIDADGVATYTASSTDGDVFVLTLRPDGSYTFELKGPIDHDANSDSERLDFTVVATDTDGDTDRITLPVTIGDDSPNIASAEALILNENDLASGTSPDATRVSKDGDFTTLEGADKVVSYKLDLTTNPIDGLTSQGKAVTLSESIDA
;
A
#
# COMPACT_ATOMS: atom_id res chain seq x y z
N ASP A 1 -0.53 3.82 -15.12
CA ASP A 1 0.54 3.45 -14.18
C ASP A 1 0.71 4.57 -13.17
N LEU A 2 0.29 4.32 -11.92
CA LEU A 2 0.41 5.20 -10.76
C LEU A 2 1.50 4.63 -9.86
N ALA A 3 2.76 4.91 -10.20
CA ALA A 3 3.91 4.11 -9.75
C ALA A 3 4.37 4.32 -8.29
N SER A 4 3.69 5.12 -7.45
CA SER A 4 4.19 5.42 -6.09
C SER A 4 3.17 6.03 -5.12
N GLY A 5 1.87 5.87 -5.36
CA GLY A 5 0.83 6.67 -4.69
C GLY A 5 0.37 6.17 -3.32
N THR A 6 0.93 5.07 -2.81
CA THR A 6 0.44 4.40 -1.59
C THR A 6 1.31 4.62 -0.36
N SER A 7 2.46 5.30 -0.48
CA SER A 7 3.26 5.67 0.69
C SER A 7 2.43 6.56 1.63
N PRO A 8 2.52 6.42 2.97
CA PRO A 8 1.76 7.24 3.92
C PRO A 8 2.08 8.75 3.83
N ASP A 9 3.21 9.11 3.21
CA ASP A 9 3.62 10.48 2.90
C ASP A 9 3.36 10.89 1.42
N ALA A 10 2.73 10.03 0.61
CA ALA A 10 2.47 10.31 -0.79
C ALA A 10 1.45 11.45 -0.95
N THR A 11 1.85 12.51 -1.65
CA THR A 11 0.92 13.53 -2.14
C THR A 11 -0.01 12.91 -3.18
N ARG A 12 -1.29 13.30 -3.17
CA ARG A 12 -2.34 12.95 -4.15
C ARG A 12 -1.76 12.69 -5.55
N VAL A 13 -2.02 11.51 -6.11
CA VAL A 13 -1.55 11.14 -7.46
C VAL A 13 -2.74 11.09 -8.40
N SER A 14 -2.69 11.84 -9.51
CA SER A 14 -3.74 11.87 -10.53
C SER A 14 -3.23 11.34 -11.87
N LYS A 15 -4.09 10.61 -12.59
CA LYS A 15 -3.87 10.22 -13.98
C LYS A 15 -5.11 10.50 -14.82
N ASP A 16 -4.86 11.11 -15.97
CA ASP A 16 -5.87 11.45 -16.96
C ASP A 16 -5.76 10.50 -18.17
N GLY A 17 -6.88 10.31 -18.87
CA GLY A 17 -6.94 9.61 -20.14
C GLY A 17 -8.25 9.88 -20.87
N ASP A 18 -8.36 9.37 -22.10
CA ASP A 18 -9.52 9.57 -22.97
C ASP A 18 -9.98 8.24 -23.56
N PHE A 19 -11.30 8.05 -23.64
CA PHE A 19 -11.89 7.00 -24.46
C PHE A 19 -11.97 7.46 -25.91
N THR A 20 -11.47 6.63 -26.83
CA THR A 20 -11.76 6.81 -28.25
C THR A 20 -12.98 5.96 -28.60
N THR A 21 -14.15 6.59 -28.74
CA THR A 21 -15.36 5.91 -29.23
C THR A 21 -15.46 6.05 -30.74
N LEU A 22 -15.81 4.95 -31.42
CA LEU A 22 -16.21 5.02 -32.82
C LEU A 22 -17.69 5.40 -32.84
N GLU A 23 -17.96 6.70 -32.86
CA GLU A 23 -19.32 7.21 -32.98
C GLU A 23 -19.93 6.71 -34.31
N GLY A 24 -21.10 6.09 -34.22
CA GLY A 24 -21.88 5.64 -35.38
C GLY A 24 -22.57 6.83 -36.06
N ALA A 25 -23.88 6.73 -36.29
CA ALA A 25 -24.67 7.88 -36.74
C ALA A 25 -24.89 8.91 -35.61
N ASP A 26 -24.86 8.45 -34.36
CA ASP A 26 -25.20 9.21 -33.17
C ASP A 26 -24.00 9.43 -32.25
N LYS A 27 -24.09 10.51 -31.46
CA LYS A 27 -23.05 10.89 -30.50
C LYS A 27 -23.24 10.16 -29.18
N VAL A 28 -22.13 9.83 -28.53
CA VAL A 28 -22.14 9.33 -27.16
C VAL A 28 -22.55 10.49 -26.22
N VAL A 29 -23.45 10.21 -25.29
CA VAL A 29 -24.00 11.22 -24.36
C VAL A 29 -23.63 10.97 -22.90
N SER A 30 -23.19 9.77 -22.53
CA SER A 30 -22.75 9.49 -21.16
C SER A 30 -21.79 8.31 -21.07
N TYR A 31 -20.93 8.35 -20.04
CA TYR A 31 -20.08 7.24 -19.61
C TYR A 31 -20.33 6.96 -18.13
N LYS A 32 -20.58 5.70 -17.77
CA LYS A 32 -20.83 5.27 -16.39
C LYS A 32 -20.13 3.94 -16.09
N LEU A 33 -19.87 3.64 -14.83
CA LEU A 33 -19.44 2.30 -14.44
C LEU A 33 -20.61 1.30 -14.48
N ASP A 34 -20.34 0.11 -14.99
CA ASP A 34 -21.20 -1.06 -14.78
C ASP A 34 -20.94 -1.61 -13.37
N LEU A 35 -21.84 -1.29 -12.44
CA LEU A 35 -21.76 -1.71 -11.04
C LEU A 35 -22.53 -3.01 -10.76
N THR A 36 -22.87 -3.79 -11.79
CA THR A 36 -23.46 -5.13 -11.60
C THR A 36 -22.51 -6.09 -10.87
N THR A 37 -21.21 -5.83 -10.95
CA THR A 37 -20.16 -6.39 -10.10
C THR A 37 -19.50 -5.27 -9.32
N ASN A 38 -19.09 -5.53 -8.08
CA ASN A 38 -18.31 -4.57 -7.30
C ASN A 38 -16.85 -4.58 -7.81
N PRO A 39 -16.37 -3.52 -8.49
CA PRO A 39 -15.00 -3.49 -9.04
C PRO A 39 -13.92 -3.34 -7.96
N ILE A 40 -14.30 -3.07 -6.71
CA ILE A 40 -13.40 -2.91 -5.57
C ILE A 40 -13.69 -3.93 -4.47
N ASP A 41 -14.21 -5.11 -4.83
CA ASP A 41 -14.55 -6.13 -3.84
C ASP A 41 -13.32 -6.57 -3.04
N GLY A 42 -13.46 -6.62 -1.72
CA GLY A 42 -12.37 -6.96 -0.81
C GLY A 42 -11.30 -5.87 -0.62
N LEU A 43 -11.36 -4.74 -1.34
CA LEU A 43 -10.38 -3.67 -1.19
C LEU A 43 -10.41 -3.06 0.21
N THR A 44 -9.24 -2.94 0.84
CA THR A 44 -9.06 -2.27 2.13
C THR A 44 -8.06 -1.12 2.03
N SER A 45 -8.14 -0.20 2.99
CA SER A 45 -7.20 0.89 3.19
C SER A 45 -6.91 1.00 4.68
N GLN A 46 -5.66 0.80 5.07
CA GLN A 46 -5.21 0.76 6.48
C GLN A 46 -5.99 -0.29 7.31
N GLY A 47 -6.29 -1.43 6.71
CA GLY A 47 -7.07 -2.53 7.29
C GLY A 47 -8.58 -2.29 7.38
N LYS A 48 -9.09 -1.21 6.77
CA LYS A 48 -10.52 -0.87 6.78
C LYS A 48 -11.13 -1.06 5.41
N ALA A 49 -12.32 -1.67 5.37
CA ALA A 49 -13.06 -1.89 4.13
C ALA A 49 -13.33 -0.58 3.39
N VAL A 50 -13.11 -0.60 2.08
CA VAL A 50 -13.40 0.50 1.17
C VAL A 50 -14.76 0.28 0.53
N THR A 51 -15.55 1.34 0.40
CA THR A 51 -16.86 1.33 -0.26
C THR A 51 -16.88 2.32 -1.41
N LEU A 52 -17.65 2.03 -2.46
CA LEU A 52 -17.78 2.89 -3.63
C LEU A 52 -19.15 3.58 -3.63
N SER A 53 -19.17 4.87 -3.90
CA SER A 53 -20.39 5.66 -4.07
C SER A 53 -20.38 6.37 -5.43
N GLU A 54 -21.56 6.51 -6.04
CA GLU A 54 -21.75 7.22 -7.31
C GLU A 54 -22.48 8.55 -7.07
N SER A 55 -22.05 9.58 -7.81
CA SER A 55 -22.78 10.83 -7.99
C SER A 55 -22.72 11.26 -9.45
N ILE A 56 -23.80 11.84 -9.95
CA ILE A 56 -23.89 12.37 -11.33
C ILE A 56 -24.40 13.80 -11.24
N ASP A 57 -23.67 14.74 -11.84
CA ASP A 57 -24.08 16.14 -11.86
C ASP A 57 -25.03 16.48 -13.03
N ALA A 58 -25.45 17.74 -13.09
CA ALA A 58 -26.37 18.22 -14.13
C ALA A 58 -25.76 18.22 -15.54
N ASP A 59 -24.43 18.23 -15.64
CA ASP A 59 -23.70 18.20 -16.91
C ASP A 59 -23.41 16.75 -17.35
N GLY A 60 -23.84 15.74 -16.57
CA GLY A 60 -23.68 14.33 -16.88
C GLY A 60 -22.32 13.76 -16.49
N VAL A 61 -21.53 14.48 -15.68
CA VAL A 61 -20.25 13.99 -15.16
C VAL A 61 -20.52 12.98 -14.06
N ALA A 62 -20.08 11.74 -14.26
CA ALA A 62 -20.18 10.67 -13.28
C ALA A 62 -18.93 10.65 -12.40
N THR A 63 -19.11 10.77 -11.09
CA THR A 63 -18.04 10.73 -10.09
C THR A 63 -18.24 9.54 -9.17
N TYR A 64 -17.22 8.69 -9.08
CA TYR A 64 -17.16 7.52 -8.23
C TYR A 64 -16.14 7.76 -7.13
N THR A 65 -16.61 7.87 -5.89
CA THR A 65 -15.75 8.09 -4.72
C THR A 65 -15.65 6.80 -3.93
N ALA A 66 -14.42 6.30 -3.80
CA ALA A 66 -14.08 5.19 -2.93
C ALA A 66 -13.64 5.73 -1.57
N SER A 67 -14.30 5.32 -0.49
CA SER A 67 -14.02 5.82 0.87
C SER A 67 -13.95 4.69 1.88
N SER A 68 -13.06 4.84 2.86
CA SER A 68 -13.00 4.04 4.08
C SER A 68 -13.52 4.87 5.27
N THR A 69 -13.48 4.29 6.47
CA THR A 69 -13.84 5.05 7.69
C THR A 69 -12.84 6.18 8.04
N ASP A 70 -11.68 6.23 7.40
CA ASP A 70 -10.66 7.26 7.60
C ASP A 70 -10.69 8.38 6.54
N GLY A 71 -11.51 8.24 5.51
CA GLY A 71 -11.68 9.25 4.46
C GLY A 71 -11.72 8.66 3.05
N ASP A 72 -11.56 9.54 2.06
CA ASP A 72 -11.54 9.14 0.66
C ASP A 72 -10.20 8.47 0.31
N VAL A 73 -10.31 7.31 -0.36
CA VAL A 73 -9.18 6.53 -0.85
C VAL A 73 -8.87 6.90 -2.29
N PHE A 74 -9.87 6.94 -3.18
CA PHE A 74 -9.69 7.44 -4.54
C PHE A 74 -10.98 8.03 -5.14
N VAL A 75 -10.83 8.79 -6.22
CA VAL A 75 -11.94 9.34 -7.01
C VAL A 75 -11.72 9.05 -8.49
N LEU A 76 -12.70 8.40 -9.14
CA LEU A 76 -12.76 8.26 -10.58
C LEU A 76 -13.86 9.18 -11.13
N THR A 77 -13.52 10.02 -12.09
CA THR A 77 -14.48 10.89 -12.78
C THR A 77 -14.52 10.54 -14.26
N LEU A 78 -15.70 10.26 -14.78
CA LEU A 78 -15.98 10.03 -16.20
C LEU A 78 -16.79 11.21 -16.74
N ARG A 79 -16.33 11.83 -17.83
CA ARG A 79 -17.00 12.98 -18.44
C ARG A 79 -17.68 12.57 -19.76
N PRO A 80 -18.79 13.23 -20.13
CA PRO A 80 -19.50 12.95 -21.38
C PRO A 80 -18.67 13.11 -22.65
N ASP A 81 -17.58 13.91 -22.61
CA ASP A 81 -16.65 14.08 -23.72
C ASP A 81 -15.69 12.89 -23.91
N GLY A 82 -15.78 11.86 -23.06
CA GLY A 82 -14.92 10.68 -23.09
C GLY A 82 -13.65 10.82 -22.27
N SER A 83 -13.36 12.00 -21.71
CA SER A 83 -12.22 12.18 -20.83
C SER A 83 -12.51 11.62 -19.43
N TYR A 84 -11.48 11.08 -18.78
CA TYR A 84 -11.59 10.58 -17.42
C TYR A 84 -10.37 10.96 -16.58
N THR A 85 -10.60 11.02 -15.28
CA THR A 85 -9.54 11.29 -14.29
C THR A 85 -9.65 10.29 -13.15
N PHE A 86 -8.54 9.63 -12.80
CA PHE A 86 -8.43 8.82 -11.59
C PHE A 86 -7.47 9.50 -10.63
N GLU A 87 -7.92 9.74 -9.41
CA GLU A 87 -7.13 10.36 -8.36
C GLU A 87 -7.05 9.45 -7.13
N LEU A 88 -5.84 9.01 -6.78
CA LEU A 88 -5.56 8.31 -5.53
C LEU A 88 -5.31 9.35 -4.43
N LYS A 89 -6.15 9.31 -3.38
CA LYS A 89 -6.19 10.26 -2.26
C LYS A 89 -5.67 9.68 -0.95
N GLY A 90 -5.70 8.36 -0.82
CA GLY A 90 -5.17 7.63 0.32
C GLY A 90 -4.61 6.26 -0.10
N PRO A 91 -3.83 5.62 0.79
CA PRO A 91 -3.24 4.31 0.52
C PRO A 91 -4.31 3.24 0.36
N ILE A 92 -4.00 2.19 -0.37
CA ILE A 92 -4.73 0.91 -0.35
C ILE A 92 -3.82 -0.14 0.29
N ASP A 93 -4.41 -1.15 0.92
CA ASP A 93 -3.63 -2.29 1.37
C ASP A 93 -3.44 -3.27 0.21
N HIS A 94 -2.23 -3.79 0.06
CA HIS A 94 -1.88 -4.78 -0.94
C HIS A 94 -1.86 -6.20 -0.37
N ASP A 95 -2.04 -7.19 -1.25
CA ASP A 95 -1.83 -8.58 -0.90
C ASP A 95 -0.37 -8.85 -0.51
N ALA A 96 -0.16 -9.77 0.42
CA ALA A 96 1.18 -10.10 0.90
C ALA A 96 2.12 -10.53 -0.25
N ASN A 97 3.28 -9.86 -0.37
CA ASN A 97 4.26 -10.04 -1.44
C ASN A 97 3.77 -9.61 -2.83
N SER A 98 2.77 -8.72 -2.91
CA SER A 98 2.36 -8.09 -4.17
C SER A 98 2.91 -6.67 -4.24
N ASP A 99 3.57 -6.33 -5.35
CA ASP A 99 4.08 -4.96 -5.58
C ASP A 99 3.05 -4.04 -6.27
N SER A 100 1.82 -4.53 -6.50
CA SER A 100 0.77 -3.76 -7.16
C SER A 100 -0.62 -4.37 -7.00
N GLU A 101 -1.64 -3.52 -7.07
CA GLU A 101 -3.05 -3.91 -7.12
C GLU A 101 -3.68 -3.43 -8.43
N ARG A 102 -4.49 -4.28 -9.06
CA ARG A 102 -5.14 -3.97 -10.34
C ARG A 102 -6.65 -3.94 -10.20
N LEU A 103 -7.22 -2.78 -10.46
CA LEU A 103 -8.66 -2.55 -10.52
C LEU A 103 -9.11 -2.44 -11.97
N ASP A 104 -10.03 -3.31 -12.39
CA ASP A 104 -10.61 -3.31 -13.73
C ASP A 104 -12.03 -2.72 -13.68
N PHE A 105 -12.18 -1.47 -14.11
CA PHE A 105 -13.45 -0.75 -14.13
C PHE A 105 -14.16 -0.95 -15.46
N THR A 106 -15.32 -1.60 -15.47
CA THR A 106 -16.12 -1.71 -16.70
C THR A 106 -16.92 -0.42 -16.90
N VAL A 107 -16.67 0.28 -17.99
CA VAL A 107 -17.35 1.52 -18.38
C VAL A 107 -18.36 1.22 -19.48
N VAL A 108 -19.58 1.73 -19.32
CA VAL A 108 -20.67 1.70 -20.30
C VAL A 108 -20.79 3.08 -20.94
N ALA A 109 -20.69 3.14 -22.26
CA ALA A 109 -21.05 4.30 -23.05
C ALA A 109 -22.51 4.16 -23.50
N THR A 110 -23.26 5.28 -23.51
CA THR A 110 -24.63 5.33 -24.04
C THR A 110 -24.75 6.48 -25.02
N ASP A 111 -25.37 6.26 -26.17
CA ASP A 111 -25.62 7.30 -27.19
C ASP A 111 -27.00 7.95 -27.05
N THR A 112 -27.36 8.78 -28.04
CA THR A 112 -28.54 9.65 -27.97
C THR A 112 -29.87 8.89 -28.02
N ASP A 113 -29.94 7.75 -28.70
CA ASP A 113 -31.17 6.94 -28.79
C ASP A 113 -31.16 5.73 -27.83
N GLY A 114 -30.06 5.51 -27.13
CA GLY A 114 -29.95 4.63 -25.97
C GLY A 114 -29.18 3.34 -26.24
N ASP A 115 -28.54 3.21 -27.39
CA ASP A 115 -27.61 2.12 -27.65
C ASP A 115 -26.41 2.21 -26.72
N THR A 116 -25.86 1.04 -26.36
CA THR A 116 -24.78 0.94 -25.38
C THR A 116 -23.62 0.10 -25.88
N ASP A 117 -22.41 0.52 -25.50
CA ASP A 117 -21.18 -0.26 -25.67
C ASP A 117 -20.37 -0.25 -24.37
N ARG A 118 -19.42 -1.19 -24.23
CA ARG A 118 -18.64 -1.39 -23.00
C ARG A 118 -17.14 -1.45 -23.27
N ILE A 119 -16.36 -0.88 -22.36
CA ILE A 119 -14.91 -0.98 -22.34
C ILE A 119 -14.41 -1.19 -20.91
N THR A 120 -13.34 -1.96 -20.74
CA THR A 120 -12.65 -2.08 -19.46
C THR A 120 -11.55 -1.02 -19.36
N LEU A 121 -11.62 -0.19 -18.31
CA LEU A 121 -10.58 0.74 -17.92
C LEU A 121 -9.71 0.10 -16.82
N PRO A 122 -8.48 -0.32 -17.13
CA PRO A 122 -7.58 -0.88 -16.15
C PRO A 122 -6.82 0.20 -15.38
N VAL A 123 -6.81 0.10 -14.06
CA VAL A 123 -6.02 0.94 -13.16
C VAL A 123 -5.11 0.05 -12.34
N THR A 124 -3.80 0.30 -12.39
CA THR A 124 -2.81 -0.39 -11.56
C THR A 124 -2.18 0.60 -10.60
N ILE A 125 -2.23 0.24 -9.31
CA ILE A 125 -1.72 1.02 -8.19
C ILE A 125 -0.53 0.25 -7.62
N GLY A 126 0.68 0.82 -7.71
CA GLY A 126 1.89 0.18 -7.16
C GLY A 126 1.92 0.20 -5.63
N ASP A 127 2.64 -0.75 -5.05
CA ASP A 127 2.96 -0.84 -3.62
C ASP A 127 4.41 -0.37 -3.34
N ASP A 128 4.70 0.03 -2.11
CA ASP A 128 6.05 0.34 -1.64
C ASP A 128 6.58 -0.71 -0.66
N SER A 129 7.87 -1.05 -0.78
CA SER A 129 8.49 -2.00 0.16
C SER A 129 8.84 -1.32 1.50
N PRO A 130 8.64 -1.99 2.64
CA PRO A 130 9.00 -1.45 3.95
C PRO A 130 10.51 -1.19 4.06
N ASN A 131 10.89 -0.10 4.77
CA ASN A 131 12.29 0.31 4.93
C ASN A 131 12.69 0.50 6.39
N ILE A 132 13.77 -0.18 6.82
CA ILE A 132 14.43 0.11 8.10
C ILE A 132 15.36 1.30 7.88
N ALA A 133 14.99 2.46 8.42
CA ALA A 133 15.72 3.70 8.22
C ALA A 133 16.95 3.80 9.13
N SER A 134 16.81 3.36 10.39
CA SER A 134 17.88 3.39 11.37
C SER A 134 17.66 2.43 12.53
N ALA A 135 18.74 2.17 13.27
CA ALA A 135 18.73 1.46 14.53
C ALA A 135 19.59 2.26 15.54
N GLU A 136 19.15 2.34 16.79
CA GLU A 136 19.96 2.96 17.83
C GLU A 136 21.22 2.12 18.13
N ALA A 137 22.39 2.77 18.13
CA ALA A 137 23.64 2.10 18.44
C ALA A 137 23.71 1.76 19.94
N LEU A 138 23.72 0.47 20.26
CA LEU A 138 23.87 0.01 21.63
C LEU A 138 25.35 -0.21 21.97
N ILE A 139 25.84 0.60 22.91
CA ILE A 139 27.17 0.42 23.49
C ILE A 139 27.01 -0.21 24.87
N LEU A 140 27.66 -1.35 25.07
CA LEU A 140 27.84 -2.03 26.34
C LEU A 140 29.34 -2.05 26.64
N ASN A 141 29.73 -1.69 27.85
CA ASN A 141 31.09 -1.92 28.31
C ASN A 141 31.12 -3.04 29.35
N GLU A 142 32.10 -3.91 29.24
CA GLU A 142 32.27 -5.03 30.18
C GLU A 142 32.54 -4.56 31.62
N ASN A 143 33.12 -3.36 31.79
CA ASN A 143 33.36 -2.76 33.11
C ASN A 143 32.09 -2.22 33.79
N ASP A 144 30.99 -2.05 33.05
CA ASP A 144 29.69 -1.60 33.58
C ASP A 144 28.89 -2.77 34.18
N LEU A 145 29.34 -4.02 34.01
CA LEU A 145 28.86 -5.13 34.81
C LEU A 145 29.38 -4.98 36.25
N ALA A 146 28.48 -4.93 37.24
CA ALA A 146 28.79 -4.73 38.67
C ALA A 146 29.79 -5.73 39.29
N SER A 147 30.26 -6.72 38.52
CA SER A 147 31.24 -7.73 38.92
C SER A 147 32.33 -8.00 37.87
N GLY A 148 32.43 -7.15 36.83
CA GLY A 148 33.39 -7.16 35.72
C GLY A 148 34.26 -8.43 35.59
N THR A 149 33.65 -9.54 35.12
CA THR A 149 34.21 -10.90 34.86
C THR A 149 33.63 -12.05 35.71
N SER A 150 32.78 -11.80 36.71
CA SER A 150 32.19 -12.91 37.49
C SER A 150 31.25 -13.80 36.64
N PRO A 151 31.46 -15.13 36.58
CA PRO A 151 30.58 -16.08 35.88
C PRO A 151 29.13 -16.10 36.36
N ASP A 152 28.90 -15.63 37.60
CA ASP A 152 27.64 -15.83 38.34
C ASP A 152 26.84 -14.52 38.50
N ALA A 153 27.19 -13.46 37.77
CA ALA A 153 26.52 -12.17 37.86
C ALA A 153 25.14 -12.16 37.14
N THR A 154 24.25 -11.28 37.61
CA THR A 154 22.95 -11.02 36.95
C THR A 154 23.17 -10.49 35.53
N ARG A 155 22.43 -11.02 34.55
CA ARG A 155 22.48 -10.60 33.15
C ARG A 155 22.31 -9.08 33.06
N VAL A 156 23.22 -8.40 32.36
CA VAL A 156 23.06 -6.99 32.00
C VAL A 156 22.45 -6.95 30.60
N SER A 157 21.29 -6.31 30.47
CA SER A 157 20.62 -6.08 29.19
C SER A 157 20.71 -4.60 28.82
N LYS A 158 20.64 -4.32 27.53
CA LYS A 158 20.44 -2.98 26.99
C LYS A 158 19.47 -3.10 25.84
N ASP A 159 18.47 -2.24 25.86
CA ASP A 159 17.41 -2.19 24.86
C ASP A 159 17.65 -1.01 23.93
N GLY A 160 17.13 -1.11 22.72
CA GLY A 160 17.16 -0.08 21.69
C GLY A 160 16.04 -0.30 20.70
N ASP A 161 15.68 0.76 19.98
CA ASP A 161 14.56 0.73 19.06
C ASP A 161 15.04 0.81 17.59
N PHE A 162 14.26 0.19 16.72
CA PHE A 162 14.34 0.41 15.27
C PHE A 162 13.41 1.55 14.88
N THR A 163 13.82 2.35 13.90
CA THR A 163 12.90 3.26 13.19
C THR A 163 12.58 2.66 11.83
N THR A 164 11.32 2.33 11.62
CA THR A 164 10.80 1.88 10.32
C THR A 164 9.96 2.95 9.66
N LEU A 165 10.10 3.03 8.33
CA LEU A 165 9.08 3.62 7.49
C LEU A 165 8.21 2.46 7.01
N GLU A 166 7.02 2.36 7.60
CA GLU A 166 5.99 1.44 7.13
C GLU A 166 5.41 2.01 5.84
N GLY A 167 5.19 1.15 4.85
CA GLY A 167 4.54 1.53 3.60
C GLY A 167 3.05 1.76 3.80
N ALA A 168 2.27 1.54 2.75
CA ALA A 168 0.81 1.49 2.85
C ALA A 168 0.32 0.40 3.80
N ASP A 169 1.02 -0.73 3.79
CA ASP A 169 0.82 -1.88 4.65
C ASP A 169 1.81 -1.87 5.85
N LYS A 170 1.39 -2.49 6.95
CA LYS A 170 2.16 -2.47 8.21
C LYS A 170 3.26 -3.51 8.19
N VAL A 171 4.35 -3.24 8.90
CA VAL A 171 5.40 -4.25 9.11
C VAL A 171 4.88 -5.37 10.01
N VAL A 172 4.90 -6.61 9.49
CA VAL A 172 4.38 -7.79 10.20
C VAL A 172 5.43 -8.47 11.07
N SER A 173 6.71 -8.44 10.67
CA SER A 173 7.78 -9.10 11.43
C SER A 173 9.14 -8.47 11.18
N TYR A 174 10.01 -8.58 12.18
CA TYR A 174 11.43 -8.33 12.08
C TYR A 174 12.17 -9.65 12.21
N LYS A 175 13.24 -9.82 11.43
CA LYS A 175 14.10 -10.99 11.50
C LYS A 175 15.55 -10.55 11.53
N LEU A 176 16.35 -11.17 12.40
CA LEU A 176 17.78 -10.94 12.38
C LEU A 176 18.41 -11.74 11.23
N ASP A 177 19.05 -11.05 10.29
CA ASP A 177 19.83 -11.70 9.24
C ASP A 177 21.20 -12.15 9.81
N LEU A 178 21.33 -13.46 10.04
CA LEU A 178 22.56 -14.12 10.49
C LEU A 178 23.30 -14.83 9.35
N THR A 179 23.09 -14.42 8.09
CA THR A 179 23.87 -14.93 6.94
C THR A 179 25.38 -14.69 7.11
N THR A 180 25.74 -13.69 7.90
CA THR A 180 27.09 -13.54 8.47
C THR A 180 27.01 -13.68 9.99
N ASN A 181 28.04 -14.27 10.63
CA ASN A 181 28.10 -14.34 12.10
C ASN A 181 28.69 -13.03 12.64
N PRO A 182 27.88 -12.09 13.18
CA PRO A 182 28.39 -10.80 13.64
C PRO A 182 29.25 -10.90 14.90
N ILE A 183 29.21 -12.04 15.59
CA ILE A 183 29.96 -12.28 16.82
C ILE A 183 31.08 -13.30 16.66
N ASP A 184 31.52 -13.55 15.43
CA ASP A 184 32.60 -14.51 15.17
C ASP A 184 33.88 -14.13 15.95
N GLY A 185 34.53 -15.14 16.54
CA GLY A 185 35.70 -14.96 17.38
C GLY A 185 35.43 -14.47 18.82
N LEU A 186 34.20 -14.13 19.20
CA LEU A 186 33.90 -13.80 20.60
C LEU A 186 33.98 -15.04 21.50
N THR A 187 34.67 -14.89 22.63
CA THR A 187 34.77 -15.94 23.66
C THR A 187 34.41 -15.41 25.04
N SER A 188 33.70 -16.21 25.83
CA SER A 188 33.48 -15.98 27.25
C SER A 188 34.17 -17.08 28.03
N GLN A 189 35.11 -16.71 28.90
CA GLN A 189 35.95 -17.65 29.68
C GLN A 189 36.65 -18.70 28.79
N GLY A 190 37.09 -18.30 27.59
CA GLY A 190 37.75 -19.18 26.63
C GLY A 190 36.81 -20.14 25.86
N LYS A 191 35.50 -20.05 26.05
CA LYS A 191 34.49 -20.77 25.23
C LYS A 191 33.87 -19.83 24.20
N ALA A 192 33.65 -20.32 22.99
CA ALA A 192 33.00 -19.55 21.94
C ALA A 192 31.58 -19.12 22.35
N VAL A 193 31.24 -17.87 22.06
CA VAL A 193 29.89 -17.34 22.22
C VAL A 193 29.08 -17.65 20.96
N THR A 194 27.82 -18.04 21.12
CA THR A 194 26.90 -18.32 20.01
C THR A 194 25.73 -17.35 20.03
N LEU A 195 25.35 -16.86 18.85
CA LEU A 195 24.16 -16.04 18.64
C LEU A 195 23.15 -16.90 17.87
N SER A 196 21.97 -17.05 18.44
CA SER A 196 20.87 -17.78 17.82
C SER A 196 19.58 -17.02 18.04
N GLU A 197 18.76 -16.94 17.01
CA GLU A 197 17.39 -16.46 17.12
C GLU A 197 16.56 -17.49 17.89
N SER A 198 15.86 -17.06 18.95
CA SER A 198 14.86 -17.86 19.64
C SER A 198 13.50 -17.32 19.26
N ILE A 199 12.72 -18.10 18.52
CA ILE A 199 11.32 -17.78 18.24
C ILE A 199 10.54 -18.39 19.41
N ASP A 200 10.03 -17.53 20.31
CA ASP A 200 9.02 -17.99 21.27
C ASP A 200 7.75 -18.36 20.49
N ALA A 201 7.28 -19.60 20.70
CA ALA A 201 6.10 -20.17 20.04
C ALA A 201 4.79 -19.71 20.68
#